data_AF-A0A3D4N937-F1
#
_entry.id   AF-A0A3D4N937-F1
#
_cell.length_a   1.000
_cell.length_b   1.000
_cell.length_c   1.000
_cell.angle_alpha   90.00
_cell.angle_beta   90.00
_cell.angle_gamma   90.00
#
_symmetry.space_group_name_H-M   'P 1'
#
loop_
_entity.id
_entity.type
_entity.pdbx_description
1 polymer ?
#
loop_
_entity_poly.entity_id
_entity_poly.type
_entity_poly.pdbx_seq_one_letter_code
_entity_poly.pdbx_strand_id
1 'polypeptide(L)' 'MDIRELTEEMNRFVTAKGWYQKNTRRPQTARNLAVSLSLESAEVLEHFQWSDEVKNSKEFRGEL' A
#
# COMPACT_ATOMS: atom_id res chain seq x y z
N MET A 1 13.28 -10.13 5.40
CA MET A 1 12.51 -10.62 4.25
C MET A 1 12.88 -9.81 3.04
N ASP A 2 13.06 -10.43 1.89
CA ASP A 2 13.17 -9.74 0.61
C ASP A 2 11.79 -9.33 0.07
N ILE A 3 11.77 -8.63 -1.07
CA ILE A 3 10.51 -8.15 -1.67
C ILE A 3 9.60 -9.30 -2.13
N ARG A 4 10.17 -10.45 -2.51
CA ARG A 4 9.39 -11.62 -2.93
C ARG A 4 8.73 -12.26 -1.72
N GLU A 5 9.47 -12.46 -0.64
CA GLU A 5 8.96 -12.96 0.64
C GLU A 5 7.86 -12.04 1.20
N LEU A 6 8.04 -10.72 1.13
CA LEU A 6 7.01 -9.74 1.55
C LEU A 6 5.76 -9.83 0.68
N THR A 7 5.93 -9.98 -0.63
CA THR A 7 4.81 -10.14 -1.57
C THR A 7 4.03 -11.42 -1.28
N GLU A 8 4.72 -12.51 -0.94
CA GLU A 8 4.08 -13.75 -0.54
C GLU A 8 3.30 -13.63 0.78
N GLU A 9 3.89 -12.98 1.79
CA GLU A 9 3.19 -12.74 3.06
C GLU A 9 1.96 -11.85 2.88
N MET A 10 2.05 -10.81 2.05
CA MET A 10 0.90 -9.98 1.69
C MET A 10 -0.21 -10.85 1.06
N ASN A 11 0.14 -11.73 0.12
CA ASN A 11 -0.84 -12.63 -0.50
C ASN A 11 -1.44 -13.62 0.50
N ARG A 12 -0.64 -14.17 1.43
CA ARG A 12 -1.13 -15.01 2.53
C ARG A 12 -2.13 -14.26 3.39
N PHE A 13 -1.82 -13.02 3.78
CA PHE A 13 -2.71 -12.17 4.57
C PHE A 13 -4.03 -11.88 3.85
N VAL A 14 -3.98 -11.40 2.60
CA VAL A 14 -5.17 -11.07 1.78
C VAL A 14 -6.05 -12.31 1.57
N THR A 15 -5.43 -13.47 1.37
CA THR A 15 -6.13 -14.77 1.26
C THR A 15 -6.81 -15.15 2.58
N ALA A 16 -6.11 -15.05 3.71
CA ALA A 16 -6.66 -15.34 5.03
C ALA A 16 -7.85 -14.43 5.40
N LYS A 17 -7.87 -13.20 4.87
CA LYS A 17 -9.01 -12.27 5.00
C LYS A 17 -10.18 -12.59 4.04
N GLY A 18 -10.01 -13.52 3.10
CA GLY A 18 -11.03 -13.87 2.10
C GLY A 18 -11.24 -12.79 1.04
N TRP A 19 -10.29 -11.86 0.85
CA TRP A 19 -10.46 -10.73 -0.06
C TRP A 19 -10.28 -11.08 -1.54
N TYR A 20 -9.73 -12.26 -1.84
CA TYR A 20 -9.72 -12.81 -3.20
C TYR A 20 -11.00 -13.57 -3.57
N GLN A 21 -11.93 -13.78 -2.64
CA GLN A 21 -13.18 -14.49 -2.93
C GLN A 21 -14.11 -13.66 -3.81
N LYS A 22 -14.80 -14.31 -4.76
CA LYS A 22 -15.68 -13.65 -5.75
C LYS A 22 -16.72 -12.69 -5.14
N ASN A 23 -17.25 -12.98 -3.95
CA ASN A 23 -18.31 -12.20 -3.30
C ASN A 23 -17.81 -11.41 -2.07
N THR A 24 -16.51 -11.14 -1.99
CA THR A 24 -15.97 -10.35 -0.88
C THR A 24 -16.47 -8.90 -0.90
N ARG A 25 -16.61 -8.28 0.28
CA ARG A 25 -16.86 -6.84 0.40
C ARG A 25 -15.63 -5.99 0.07
N ARG A 26 -14.45 -6.60 -0.10
CA ARG A 26 -13.15 -5.93 -0.32
C ARG A 26 -12.45 -6.45 -1.59
N PRO A 27 -13.08 -6.35 -2.78
CA PRO A 27 -12.54 -6.97 -3.98
C PRO A 27 -11.26 -6.27 -4.46
N GLN A 28 -10.26 -7.07 -4.85
CA GLN A 28 -8.98 -6.60 -5.37
C GLN A 28 -9.06 -6.32 -6.89
N THR A 29 -10.01 -5.46 -7.30
CA THR A 29 -10.16 -5.08 -8.71
C THR A 29 -9.05 -4.13 -9.15
N ALA A 30 -8.72 -4.09 -10.45
CA ALA A 30 -7.74 -3.14 -10.99
C ALA A 30 -8.07 -1.68 -10.60
N ARG A 31 -9.35 -1.30 -10.61
CA ARG A 31 -9.81 0.02 -10.16
C ARG A 31 -9.46 0.27 -8.69
N ASN A 32 -9.75 -0.67 -7.79
CA ASN A 32 -9.50 -0.48 -6.37
C ASN A 32 -8.00 -0.41 -6.06
N LEU A 33 -7.20 -1.26 -6.71
CA LEU A 33 -5.75 -1.22 -6.58
C LEU A 33 -5.16 0.10 -7.09
N ALA A 34 -5.63 0.60 -8.24
CA ALA A 34 -5.20 1.89 -8.77
C ALA A 34 -5.57 3.06 -7.85
N VAL A 35 -6.75 3.02 -7.22
CA VAL A 35 -7.14 4.00 -6.21
C VAL A 35 -6.21 3.93 -5.00
N SER A 36 -5.96 2.74 -4.44
CA SER A 36 -5.02 2.56 -3.32
C SER A 36 -3.64 3.13 -3.67
N LEU A 37 -3.06 2.75 -4.81
CA LEU A 37 -1.76 3.26 -5.25
C LEU A 37 -1.73 4.80 -5.36
N SER A 38 -2.82 5.41 -5.81
CA SER A 38 -2.93 6.87 -5.91
C SER A 38 -2.97 7.55 -4.53
N LEU A 39 -3.57 6.89 -3.53
CA LEU A 39 -3.62 7.39 -2.15
C LEU A 39 -2.23 7.32 -1.50
N GLU A 40 -1.55 6.17 -1.58
CA GLU A 40 -0.19 6.02 -1.03
C GLU A 40 0.79 7.00 -1.71
N SER A 41 0.63 7.23 -3.02
CA SER A 41 1.41 8.25 -3.74
C SER A 41 1.16 9.66 -3.20
N ALA A 42 -0.08 9.96 -2.78
CA ALA A 42 -0.40 11.23 -2.15
C ALA A 42 0.23 11.33 -0.75
N GLU A 43 0.22 10.26 0.04
CA GLU A 43 0.87 10.20 1.37
C GLU A 43 2.39 10.42 1.26
N VAL A 44 3.05 9.85 0.25
CA VAL A 44 4.45 10.18 -0.08
C VAL A 44 4.63 11.68 -0.36
N LEU A 45 3.69 12.31 -1.07
CA LEU A 45 3.74 13.75 -1.39
C LEU A 45 3.48 14.63 -0.16
N GLU A 46 2.74 14.17 0.85
CA GLU A 46 2.51 14.93 2.08
C GLU A 46 3.82 15.26 2.81
N HIS A 47 4.82 14.39 2.72
CA HIS A 47 6.16 14.65 3.26
C HIS A 47 6.89 15.82 2.59
N PHE A 48 6.48 16.19 1.37
CA PHE A 48 7.04 17.30 0.60
C PHE A 48 6.12 18.51 0.52
N GLN A 49 4.97 18.50 1.21
CA GLN A 49 3.93 19.52 1.08
C GLN A 49 4.43 20.96 1.37
N TRP A 50 5.40 21.10 2.27
CA TRP A 50 5.87 22.41 2.75
C TRP A 50 7.37 22.66 2.51
N SER A 51 8.12 21.64 2.10
CA SER A 51 9.55 21.71 1.83
C SER A 51 10.01 20.45 1.11
N ASP A 52 11.06 20.55 0.30
CA ASP A 52 11.68 19.38 -0.35
C ASP A 52 12.48 18.48 0.63
N GLU A 53 12.59 18.89 1.90
CA GLU A 53 13.26 18.12 2.95
C GLU A 53 12.29 17.18 3.69
N VAL A 54 12.63 15.88 3.71
CA VAL A 54 11.91 14.88 4.50
C VAL A 54 12.27 15.03 5.99
N LYS A 55 11.37 15.62 6.77
CA LYS A 55 11.56 15.84 8.22
C LYS A 55 11.44 14.57 9.05
N ASN A 56 10.51 13.68 8.69
CA ASN A 56 10.28 12.41 9.38
C ASN A 56 10.68 11.23 8.49
N SER A 57 11.97 10.88 8.50
CA SER A 57 12.49 9.80 7.64
C SER A 57 11.86 8.43 7.94
N LYS A 58 11.41 8.18 9.18
CA LYS A 58 10.81 6.91 9.54
C LYS A 58 9.42 6.74 8.92
N GLU A 59 8.60 7.78 9.01
CA GLU A 59 7.26 7.82 8.43
C GLU A 59 7.33 7.80 6.91
N PHE A 60 8.19 8.61 6.31
CA PHE A 60 8.41 8.61 4.86
C PHE A 60 8.79 7.24 4.29
N ARG A 61 9.63 6.47 5.00
CA ARG A 61 9.99 5.10 4.60
C ARG A 61 8.85 4.10 4.79
N GLY A 62 7.84 4.43 5.58
CA GLY A 62 6.63 3.62 5.75
C GLY A 62 5.72 3.69 4.53
N GLU A 63 5.72 4.82 3.83
CA GLU A 63 4.90 5.05 2.62
C GLU A 63 5.55 4.56 1.32
N LEU A 64 6.74 3.93 1.38
CA LEU A 64 7.52 3.41 0.23
C LEU A 64 7.52 1.88 0.17
#